data_AF-A0A948KJZ1-F1
#
_entry.id   AF-A0A948KJZ1-F1
#
_cell.length_a   1.000
_cell.length_b   1.000
_cell.length_c   1.000
_cell.angle_alpha   90.00
_cell.angle_beta   90.00
_cell.angle_gamma   90.00
#
_symmetry.space_group_name_H-M   'P 1'
#
loop_
_entity.id
_entity.type
_entity.pdbx_description
1 polymer ?
#
loop_
_entity_poly.entity_id
_entity_poly.type
_entity_poly.pdbx_seq_one_letter_code
_entity_poly.pdbx_strand_id
1 'polypeptide(L)'
;MSERTDEQKLVQAPIEVTLGGKQYAIRPLVIKDSREWRKKLVKTFAKLPGYVNVTTDNPESFAAAMNGMMVELSDEVTDLFFGYAIDLDRKEIEATANDTELADAFQEVVKYAFPLSRSLTKALNEAT
;
A
#
# COMPACT_ATOMS: atom_id res chain seq x y z
N MET A 1 -30.14 -21.96 -3.35
CA MET A 1 -29.04 -20.96 -3.41
C MET A 1 -27.79 -21.70 -2.99
N SER A 2 -27.06 -22.26 -3.94
CA SER A 2 -25.88 -23.08 -3.64
C SER A 2 -24.79 -22.17 -3.07
N GLU A 3 -24.43 -22.40 -1.82
CA GLU A 3 -23.28 -21.79 -1.15
C GLU A 3 -22.05 -22.01 -2.03
N ARG A 4 -21.39 -20.93 -2.44
CA ARG A 4 -20.17 -21.02 -3.25
C ARG A 4 -19.08 -21.57 -2.34
N THR A 5 -18.53 -22.73 -2.68
CA THR A 5 -17.40 -23.35 -1.96
C THR A 5 -16.18 -22.43 -2.01
N ASP A 6 -15.31 -22.52 -1.01
CA ASP A 6 -14.13 -21.67 -0.84
C ASP A 6 -13.20 -21.62 -2.08
N GLU A 7 -13.26 -22.65 -2.93
CA GLU A 7 -12.53 -22.78 -4.19
C GLU A 7 -13.06 -21.88 -5.34
N GLN A 8 -14.28 -21.35 -5.23
CA GLN A 8 -14.85 -20.38 -6.18
C GLN A 8 -14.62 -18.92 -5.77
N LYS A 9 -13.89 -18.66 -4.68
CA LYS A 9 -13.34 -17.33 -4.39
C LYS A 9 -12.28 -17.06 -5.45
N LEU A 10 -12.49 -16.04 -6.29
CA LEU A 10 -11.46 -15.50 -7.18
C LEU A 10 -10.12 -15.49 -6.44
N VAL A 11 -9.18 -16.36 -6.84
CA VAL A 11 -7.82 -16.35 -6.33
C VAL A 11 -7.22 -15.03 -6.79
N GLN A 12 -7.29 -14.01 -5.94
CA GLN A 12 -6.64 -12.75 -6.22
C GLN A 12 -5.14 -13.01 -6.18
N ALA A 13 -4.44 -12.66 -7.28
CA ALA A 13 -3.00 -12.83 -7.33
C ALA A 13 -2.37 -12.09 -6.13
N PRO A 14 -1.48 -12.77 -5.37
CA PRO A 14 -0.78 -12.13 -4.27
C PRO A 14 0.09 -10.97 -4.77
N ILE A 15 0.31 -10.00 -3.89
CA ILE A 15 1.28 -8.93 -4.10
C ILE A 15 2.63 -9.49 -3.61
N GLU A 16 3.52 -9.77 -4.55
CA GLU A 16 4.86 -10.29 -4.25
C GLU A 16 5.79 -9.14 -3.87
N VAL A 17 6.44 -9.24 -2.72
CA VAL A 17 7.40 -8.24 -2.20
C VAL A 17 8.67 -8.92 -1.71
N THR A 18 9.77 -8.17 -1.65
CA THR A 18 11.05 -8.65 -1.07
C THR A 18 11.38 -7.85 0.19
N LEU A 19 11.61 -8.53 1.30
CA LEU A 19 11.95 -7.94 2.60
C LEU A 19 13.06 -8.77 3.24
N GLY A 20 14.14 -8.15 3.70
CA GLY A 20 15.26 -8.85 4.34
C GLY A 20 15.88 -9.93 3.44
N GLY A 21 15.89 -9.71 2.12
CA GLY A 21 16.35 -10.69 1.13
C GLY A 21 15.46 -11.91 0.91
N LYS A 22 14.24 -11.95 1.48
CA LYS A 22 13.25 -13.03 1.28
C LYS A 22 12.03 -12.54 0.52
N GLN A 23 11.44 -13.40 -0.30
CA GLN A 23 10.18 -13.11 -0.98
C GLN A 23 8.99 -13.43 -0.09
N TYR A 24 8.01 -12.53 -0.06
CA TYR A 24 6.76 -12.65 0.67
C TYR A 24 5.57 -12.37 -0.25
N ALA A 25 4.52 -13.16 -0.07
CA ALA A 25 3.26 -13.02 -0.78
C ALA A 25 2.21 -12.37 0.14
N ILE A 26 1.81 -11.14 -0.17
CA ILE A 26 0.76 -10.42 0.56
C ILE A 26 -0.58 -10.66 -0.12
N ARG A 27 -1.54 -11.20 0.62
CA ARG A 27 -2.90 -11.40 0.11
C ARG A 27 -3.64 -10.05 0.04
N PRO A 28 -4.26 -9.73 -1.11
CA PRO A 28 -5.11 -8.56 -1.20
C PRO A 28 -6.24 -8.55 -0.17
N LEU A 29 -6.49 -7.39 0.42
CA LEU A 29 -7.62 -7.22 1.34
C LEU A 29 -8.96 -7.26 0.59
N VAL A 30 -9.97 -7.86 1.21
CA VAL A 30 -11.36 -7.74 0.75
C VAL A 30 -11.83 -6.28 0.81
N ILE A 31 -12.86 -5.94 0.02
CA ILE A 31 -13.33 -4.55 -0.16
C ILE A 31 -13.58 -3.82 1.17
N LYS A 32 -14.15 -4.51 2.16
CA LYS A 32 -14.43 -3.93 3.49
C LYS A 32 -13.15 -3.50 4.20
N ASP A 33 -12.19 -4.40 4.30
CA ASP A 33 -10.95 -4.18 5.05
C ASP A 33 -10.03 -3.20 4.30
N SER A 34 -9.98 -3.32 2.97
CA SER A 34 -9.31 -2.36 2.09
C SER A 34 -9.87 -0.94 2.25
N ARG A 35 -11.19 -0.77 2.41
CA ARG A 35 -11.81 0.54 2.66
C ARG A 35 -11.37 1.12 4.00
N GLU A 36 -11.39 0.33 5.08
CA GLU A 36 -10.97 0.82 6.39
C GLU A 36 -9.47 1.12 6.45
N TRP A 37 -8.65 0.29 5.80
CA TRP A 37 -7.21 0.53 5.67
C TRP A 37 -6.94 1.85 4.94
N ARG A 38 -7.59 2.12 3.80
CA ARG A 38 -7.43 3.39 3.07
C ARG A 38 -7.80 4.62 3.89
N LYS A 39 -8.83 4.52 4.75
CA LYS A 39 -9.17 5.62 5.67
C LYS A 39 -8.05 5.90 6.66
N LYS A 40 -7.38 4.87 7.18
CA LYS A 40 -6.22 5.02 8.08
C LYS A 40 -5.07 5.69 7.33
N LEU A 41 -4.75 5.22 6.12
CA LEU A 41 -3.73 5.82 5.27
C LEU A 41 -3.97 7.33 5.07
N VAL A 42 -5.16 7.72 4.62
CA VAL A 42 -5.52 9.13 4.41
C VAL A 42 -5.39 9.97 5.69
N LYS A 43 -5.77 9.41 6.85
CA LYS A 43 -5.59 10.09 8.14
C LYS A 43 -4.12 10.28 8.50
N THR A 44 -3.26 9.31 8.20
CA THR A 44 -1.82 9.43 8.42
C THR A 44 -1.22 10.51 7.53
N PHE A 45 -1.59 10.56 6.24
CA PHE A 45 -1.19 11.64 5.33
C PHE A 45 -1.60 13.03 5.81
N ALA A 46 -2.80 13.15 6.39
CA ALA A 46 -3.30 14.44 6.88
C ALA A 46 -2.50 15.03 8.04
N LYS A 47 -1.65 14.24 8.71
CA LYS A 47 -0.77 14.71 9.79
C LYS A 47 0.46 15.47 9.29
N LEU A 48 0.88 15.27 8.04
CA LEU A 48 2.12 15.86 7.54
C LEU A 48 1.88 17.28 7.01
N PRO A 49 2.53 18.32 7.59
CA PRO A 49 2.43 19.68 7.08
C PRO A 49 3.10 19.78 5.70
N GLY A 50 2.39 20.28 4.69
CA GLY A 50 2.92 20.50 3.33
C GLY A 50 2.46 19.51 2.26
N TYR A 51 1.84 18.38 2.65
CA TYR A 51 1.38 17.35 1.69
C TYR A 51 -0.12 17.41 1.38
N VAL A 52 -0.80 18.45 1.88
CA VAL A 52 -2.24 18.71 1.71
C VAL A 52 -2.63 18.94 0.24
N ASN A 53 -1.65 19.17 -0.65
CA ASN A 53 -1.79 19.36 -2.09
C ASN A 53 -1.14 18.26 -2.94
N VAL A 54 -0.78 17.11 -2.36
CA VAL A 54 -0.25 15.99 -3.13
C VAL A 54 -1.39 15.35 -3.91
N THR A 55 -1.45 15.67 -5.18
CA THR A 55 -2.40 15.12 -6.13
C THR A 55 -1.78 13.90 -6.82
N THR A 56 -2.60 12.87 -7.12
CA THR A 56 -2.13 11.63 -7.76
C THR A 56 -1.79 11.79 -9.25
N ASP A 57 -1.93 13.01 -9.77
CA ASP A 57 -1.63 13.40 -11.15
C ASP A 57 -0.15 13.76 -11.36
N ASN A 58 0.60 14.03 -10.29
CA ASN A 58 2.05 14.23 -10.32
C ASN A 58 2.79 13.12 -9.53
N PRO A 59 3.26 12.06 -10.22
CA PRO A 59 3.97 10.94 -9.61
C PRO A 59 5.21 11.32 -8.80
N GLU A 60 5.94 12.36 -9.22
CA GLU A 60 7.14 12.83 -8.51
C GLU A 60 6.77 13.50 -7.18
N SER A 61 5.71 14.31 -7.17
CA SER A 61 5.19 14.92 -5.94
C SER A 61 4.66 13.87 -4.96
N PHE A 62 4.03 12.81 -5.48
CA PHE A 62 3.55 11.69 -4.69
C PHE A 62 4.70 10.86 -4.11
N ALA A 63 5.74 10.59 -4.90
CA ALA A 63 6.94 9.91 -4.43
C ALA A 63 7.69 10.72 -3.36
N ALA A 64 7.84 12.03 -3.56
CA ALA A 64 8.43 12.93 -2.56
C ALA A 64 7.62 12.97 -1.25
N ALA A 65 6.29 12.92 -1.36
CA ALA A 65 5.39 12.81 -0.20
C ALA A 65 5.54 11.50 0.55
N MET A 66 5.71 10.39 -0.18
CA MET A 66 5.94 9.10 0.42
C MET A 66 7.31 9.02 1.11
N ASN A 67 8.35 9.60 0.51
CA ASN A 67 9.66 9.69 1.14
C ASN A 67 9.63 10.56 2.40
N GLY A 68 8.95 11.70 2.37
CA GLY A 68 8.76 12.53 3.58
C GLY A 68 8.02 11.78 4.69
N MET A 69 7.00 11.01 4.33
CA MET A 69 6.28 10.16 5.29
C MET A 69 7.15 9.07 5.89
N MET A 70 7.97 8.38 5.09
CA MET A 70 8.89 7.35 5.60
C MET A 70 9.90 7.93 6.60
N VAL A 71 10.27 9.21 6.46
CA VAL A 71 11.22 9.88 7.36
C VAL A 71 10.54 10.43 8.61
N GLU A 72 9.41 11.11 8.47
CA GLU A 72 8.74 11.80 9.58
C GLU A 72 7.79 10.90 10.37
N LEU A 73 7.25 9.86 9.74
CA LEU A 73 6.22 8.96 10.27
C LEU A 73 6.58 7.49 10.02
N SER A 74 7.87 7.14 10.14
CA SER A 74 8.40 5.79 9.88
C SER A 74 7.60 4.70 10.60
N ASP A 75 7.27 4.93 11.87
CA ASP A 75 6.53 3.98 12.70
C ASP A 75 5.09 3.81 12.20
N GLU A 76 4.39 4.91 11.87
CA GLU A 76 3.04 4.82 11.32
C GLU A 76 2.98 4.19 9.93
N VAL A 77 4.00 4.38 9.08
CA VAL A 77 4.04 3.70 7.79
C VAL A 77 4.25 2.21 7.98
N THR A 78 5.14 1.83 8.91
CA THR A 78 5.38 0.43 9.27
C THR A 78 4.11 -0.21 9.81
N ASP A 79 3.38 0.47 10.69
CA ASP A 79 2.08 0.04 11.21
C ASP A 79 1.03 -0.08 10.11
N LEU A 80 1.00 0.86 9.15
CA LEU A 80 0.10 0.80 8.01
C LEU A 80 0.41 -0.38 7.10
N PHE A 81 1.69 -0.63 6.82
CA PHE A 81 2.13 -1.77 6.02
C PHE A 81 1.67 -3.09 6.64
N PHE A 82 2.00 -3.34 7.91
CA PHE A 82 1.58 -4.56 8.60
C PHE A 82 0.07 -4.62 8.88
N GLY A 83 -0.60 -3.47 8.93
CA GLY A 83 -2.05 -3.38 8.97
C GLY A 83 -2.73 -3.84 7.67
N TYR A 84 -2.01 -3.83 6.55
CA TYR A 84 -2.45 -4.46 5.30
C TYR A 84 -1.96 -5.90 5.19
N ALA A 85 -0.69 -6.13 5.49
CA ALA A 85 0.01 -7.39 5.37
C ALA A 85 -0.14 -8.26 6.63
N ILE A 86 -1.41 -8.55 6.99
CA ILE A 86 -1.80 -9.18 8.26
C ILE A 86 -1.18 -10.56 8.53
N ASP A 87 -0.73 -11.23 7.49
CA ASP A 87 -0.16 -12.59 7.55
C ASP A 87 1.37 -12.60 7.70
N LEU A 88 2.03 -11.43 7.63
CA LEU A 88 3.49 -11.36 7.71
C LEU A 88 3.99 -11.30 9.17
N ASP A 89 5.11 -11.95 9.45
CA ASP A 89 5.78 -11.85 10.75
C ASP A 89 6.53 -10.52 10.86
N ARG A 90 5.87 -9.56 11.51
CA ARG A 90 6.42 -8.24 11.76
C ARG A 90 7.77 -8.28 12.47
N LYS A 91 7.94 -9.12 13.48
CA LYS A 91 9.16 -9.14 14.30
C LYS A 91 10.35 -9.65 13.50
N GLU A 92 10.13 -10.67 12.67
CA GLU A 92 11.16 -11.18 11.77
C GLU A 92 11.58 -10.10 10.76
N ILE A 93 10.60 -9.47 10.12
CA ILE A 93 10.84 -8.49 9.05
C ILE A 93 11.52 -7.24 9.60
N GLU A 94 11.07 -6.68 10.72
CA GLU A 94 11.72 -5.51 11.35
C GLU A 94 13.17 -5.79 11.78
N ALA A 95 13.51 -7.05 12.07
CA ALA A 95 14.87 -7.44 12.44
C ALA A 95 15.81 -7.68 11.24
N THR A 96 15.27 -7.81 10.02
CA THR A 96 16.04 -8.29 8.85
C THR A 96 15.93 -7.41 7.62
N ALA A 97 14.82 -6.71 7.43
CA ALA A 97 14.59 -5.80 6.32
C ALA A 97 15.11 -4.40 6.61
N ASN A 98 15.40 -3.65 5.55
CA ASN A 98 15.74 -2.23 5.64
C ASN A 98 14.58 -1.33 5.17
N ASP A 99 14.67 -0.04 5.49
CA ASP A 99 13.63 0.95 5.19
C ASP A 99 13.32 1.05 3.68
N THR A 100 14.31 0.85 2.81
CA THR A 100 14.11 0.88 1.35
C THR A 100 13.24 -0.30 0.90
N GLU A 101 13.51 -1.51 1.40
CA GLU A 101 12.69 -2.69 1.10
C GLU A 101 11.26 -2.52 1.62
N LEU A 102 11.10 -1.93 2.82
CA LEU A 102 9.78 -1.63 3.37
C LEU A 102 9.03 -0.59 2.54
N ALA A 103 9.71 0.47 2.11
CA ALA A 103 9.14 1.50 1.24
C ALA A 103 8.65 0.91 -0.09
N ASP A 104 9.47 0.08 -0.73
CA ASP A 104 9.12 -0.58 -2.00
C ASP A 104 7.92 -1.52 -1.83
N ALA A 105 7.92 -2.34 -0.78
CA ALA A 105 6.81 -3.23 -0.45
C ALA A 105 5.51 -2.44 -0.17
N PHE A 106 5.61 -1.33 0.56
CA PHE A 106 4.48 -0.46 0.84
C PHE A 106 3.93 0.20 -0.41
N GLN A 107 4.78 0.62 -1.35
CA GLN A 107 4.33 1.14 -2.64
C GLN A 107 3.50 0.11 -3.40
N GLU A 108 3.92 -1.16 -3.46
CA GLU A 108 3.14 -2.23 -4.11
C GLU A 108 1.76 -2.42 -3.47
N VAL A 109 1.68 -2.36 -2.14
CA VAL A 109 0.41 -2.38 -1.41
C VAL A 109 -0.47 -1.18 -1.78
N VAL A 110 0.07 0.04 -1.79
CA VAL A 110 -0.68 1.26 -2.14
C VAL A 110 -1.19 1.21 -3.58
N LYS A 111 -0.38 0.73 -4.53
CA LYS A 111 -0.74 0.54 -5.94
C LYS A 111 -1.96 -0.38 -6.07
N TYR A 112 -2.02 -1.44 -5.27
CA TYR A 112 -3.16 -2.35 -5.24
C TYR A 112 -4.39 -1.75 -4.57
N ALA A 113 -4.21 -0.99 -3.49
CA ALA A 113 -5.31 -0.39 -2.74
C ALA A 113 -6.01 0.75 -3.51
N PHE A 114 -5.30 1.44 -4.41
CA PHE A 114 -5.82 2.54 -5.23
C PHE A 114 -5.69 2.25 -6.74
N PRO A 115 -6.40 1.24 -7.28
CA PRO A 115 -6.22 0.81 -8.66
C PRO A 115 -6.66 1.89 -9.67
N LEU A 116 -7.58 2.78 -9.27
CA LEU A 116 -8.11 3.83 -10.13
C LEU A 116 -7.20 5.04 -10.26
N SER A 117 -6.23 5.28 -9.36
CA SER A 117 -5.35 6.46 -9.48
C SER A 117 -4.49 6.35 -10.75
N ARG A 118 -3.95 5.16 -11.03
CA ARG A 118 -3.23 4.88 -12.28
C ARG A 118 -4.12 5.07 -13.50
N SER A 119 -5.33 4.51 -13.46
CA SER A 119 -6.25 4.54 -14.59
C SER A 119 -6.79 5.93 -14.88
N LEU A 120 -7.06 6.72 -13.83
CA LEU A 120 -7.56 8.09 -13.95
C LEU A 120 -6.46 9.04 -14.42
N THR A 121 -5.25 8.98 -13.83
CA THR A 121 -4.10 9.78 -14.29
C THR A 121 -3.73 9.45 -15.73
N LYS A 122 -3.74 8.17 -16.11
CA LYS A 122 -3.50 7.75 -17.50
C LYS A 122 -4.58 8.26 -18.46
N ALA A 123 -5.86 8.09 -18.11
CA ALA A 123 -6.97 8.53 -18.97
C ALA A 123 -7.03 10.06 -19.15
N LEU A 124 -6.67 10.83 -18.11
CA LEU A 124 -6.59 12.28 -18.19
C LEU A 124 -5.43 12.75 -19.07
N ASN A 125 -4.26 12.11 -18.98
CA ASN A 125 -3.09 12.43 -19.80
C ASN A 125 -3.27 12.06 -21.28
N GLU A 126 -4.09 11.06 -21.59
CA GLU A 126 -4.43 10.65 -22.97
C GLU A 126 -5.52 11.54 -23.60
N ALA A 127 -6.21 12.36 -22.80
CA ALA A 127 -7.30 13.24 -23.25
C ALA A 127 -6.88 14.70 -23.50
N THR A 128 -5.61 15.05 -23.24
CA THR A 128 -4.98 16.36 -23.47
C THR A 128 -3.94 16.29 -24.57
#